data_AF-A0A673GHE6-F1
#
_entry.id   AF-A0A673GHE6-F1
#
_cell.length_a   1.000
_cell.length_b   1.000
_cell.length_c   1.000
_cell.angle_alpha   90.00
_cell.angle_beta   90.00
_cell.angle_gamma   90.00
#
_symmetry.space_group_name_H-M   'P 1'
#
loop_
_entity.id
_entity.type
_entity.pdbx_description
1 polymer ?
#
loop_
_entity_poly.entity_id
_entity_poly.type
_entity_poly.pdbx_seq_one_letter_code
_entity_poly.pdbx_strand_id
1 'polypeptide(L)'
;MHLEKTLRNLSSSEGLLAVNSEYSDDGRPYLPFVSVQPSACLQEPGSEPAARVECFTAGDSRVNEILPLSVLHTLWVRESDRKADSPRGIITMRDYVPKIMGREAFDEYLGPYAGYNDSVNPSVSNVFATAAFRFGHVTISPRLRRLNESFQEHQRFSSLSLHQTFFSPWRLVREGGLDPVLRGLLGRPAALQNQEHLMTEELKERLLVLNIPETLDLAALNLQRGRDHGLPGYNDWRAFCGFDRAETRSDLVELVGSGVLVEKIMDVYGHPNNIDVWLGGLLERPVSGARTGPLFACLIGKQMKTLREGDRFWWEHPGVFSPKQRQELQTHSLSRVICDNSGVTEVPLDPFRLGSYPEDFVFCGNVPSMDLEAWRDGTYMT
;
A
#
# COMPACT_ATOMS: atom_id res chain seq x y z
N MET A 1 -3.74 -24.49 2.93
CA MET A 1 -2.45 -25.10 2.53
C MET A 1 -2.52 -25.55 1.06
N HIS A 2 -2.88 -24.62 0.15
CA HIS A 2 -3.14 -24.95 -1.26
C HIS A 2 -3.01 -23.73 -2.16
N LEU A 3 -3.27 -22.51 -1.63
CA LEU A 3 -3.16 -21.26 -2.38
C LEU A 3 -1.76 -21.06 -2.97
N GLU A 4 -0.71 -21.35 -2.20
CA GLU A 4 0.67 -21.20 -2.64
C GLU A 4 1.02 -22.11 -3.83
N LYS A 5 0.41 -23.30 -3.91
CA LYS A 5 0.60 -24.22 -5.04
C LYS A 5 -0.19 -23.77 -6.25
N THR A 6 -1.41 -23.26 -6.06
CA THR A 6 -2.24 -22.76 -7.17
C THR A 6 -1.70 -21.48 -7.80
N LEU A 7 -0.91 -20.69 -7.06
CA LEU A 7 -0.30 -19.46 -7.55
C LEU A 7 1.05 -19.71 -8.25
N ARG A 8 1.55 -20.94 -8.28
CA ARG A 8 2.81 -21.31 -8.96
C ARG A 8 2.51 -21.98 -10.29
N ASN A 9 3.34 -21.69 -11.28
CA ASN A 9 3.39 -22.49 -12.48
C ASN A 9 4.17 -23.78 -12.19
N LEU A 10 3.46 -24.89 -12.03
CA LEU A 10 4.05 -26.21 -11.78
C LEU A 10 4.26 -27.04 -13.05
N SER A 11 4.00 -26.44 -14.22
CA SER A 11 4.19 -27.11 -15.53
C SER A 11 5.63 -27.03 -16.05
N SER A 12 6.44 -26.11 -15.53
CA SER A 12 7.87 -25.97 -15.86
C SER A 12 8.74 -25.96 -14.61
N SER A 13 10.05 -26.17 -14.79
CA SER A 13 11.06 -26.09 -13.72
C SER A 13 11.62 -24.67 -13.53
N GLU A 14 11.02 -23.66 -14.15
CA GLU A 14 11.55 -22.28 -14.19
C GLU A 14 11.23 -21.48 -12.92
N GLY A 15 10.39 -22.03 -12.02
CA GLY A 15 10.05 -21.37 -10.76
C GLY A 15 9.08 -20.19 -10.88
N LEU A 16 8.38 -20.08 -12.01
CA LEU A 16 7.45 -18.98 -12.30
C LEU A 16 6.16 -19.06 -11.48
N LEU A 17 5.48 -17.92 -11.35
CA LEU A 17 4.11 -17.84 -10.85
C LEU A 17 3.10 -18.17 -11.96
N ALA A 18 1.90 -18.56 -11.56
CA ALA A 18 0.80 -18.75 -12.49
C ALA A 18 0.34 -17.38 -13.02
N VAL A 19 0.03 -17.32 -14.32
CA VAL A 19 -0.39 -16.09 -15.02
C VAL A 19 -1.69 -16.34 -15.79
N ASN A 20 -2.34 -15.27 -16.22
CA ASN A 20 -3.56 -15.35 -17.01
C ASN A 20 -3.32 -16.04 -18.36
N SER A 21 -4.16 -17.02 -18.70
CA SER A 21 -4.09 -17.74 -19.98
C SER A 21 -4.95 -17.13 -21.09
N GLU A 22 -5.84 -16.20 -20.76
CA GLU A 22 -6.85 -15.65 -21.68
C GLU A 22 -6.50 -14.24 -22.15
N TYR A 23 -5.91 -13.44 -21.26
CA TYR A 23 -5.63 -12.03 -21.51
C TYR A 23 -4.16 -11.67 -21.20
N SER A 24 -3.62 -10.74 -21.97
CA SER A 24 -2.30 -10.14 -21.74
C SER A 24 -2.37 -8.62 -21.93
N ASP A 25 -1.35 -7.94 -21.41
CA ASP A 25 -1.18 -6.49 -21.42
C ASP A 25 0.01 -6.15 -22.32
N ASP A 26 -0.25 -5.95 -23.62
CA ASP A 26 0.78 -5.80 -24.66
C ASP A 26 1.87 -6.89 -24.58
N GLY A 27 1.42 -8.15 -24.47
CA GLY A 27 2.27 -9.33 -24.35
C GLY A 27 2.82 -9.59 -22.95
N ARG A 28 2.58 -8.72 -21.96
CA ARG A 28 2.96 -8.94 -20.55
C ARG A 28 1.83 -9.67 -19.80
N PRO A 29 2.16 -10.51 -18.81
CA PRO A 29 1.16 -11.30 -18.11
C PRO A 29 0.27 -10.45 -17.19
N TYR A 30 -0.99 -10.86 -17.08
CA TYR A 30 -1.87 -10.50 -15.97
C TYR A 30 -1.84 -11.59 -14.88
N LEU A 31 -2.40 -11.25 -13.72
CA LEU A 31 -2.73 -12.22 -12.69
C LEU A 31 -3.72 -13.28 -13.24
N PRO A 32 -3.63 -14.54 -12.79
CA PRO A 32 -4.60 -15.56 -13.16
C PRO A 32 -5.98 -15.21 -12.60
N PHE A 33 -7.05 -15.71 -13.20
CA PHE A 33 -8.39 -15.59 -12.64
C PHE A 33 -8.63 -16.59 -11.51
N VAL A 34 -9.63 -16.29 -10.67
CA VAL A 34 -10.15 -17.25 -9.70
C VAL A 34 -10.68 -18.50 -10.41
N SER A 35 -10.50 -19.66 -9.76
CA SER A 35 -10.93 -20.96 -10.30
C SER A 35 -12.44 -21.19 -10.21
N VAL A 36 -13.12 -20.51 -9.28
CA VAL A 36 -14.57 -20.58 -9.11
C VAL A 36 -15.22 -19.46 -9.91
N GLN A 37 -15.95 -19.83 -10.96
CA GLN A 37 -16.60 -18.92 -11.90
C GLN A 37 -18.10 -19.26 -11.99
N PRO A 38 -18.98 -18.26 -12.18
CA PRO A 38 -18.67 -16.82 -12.28
C PRO A 38 -18.26 -16.24 -10.92
N SER A 39 -17.32 -15.30 -10.95
CA SER A 39 -16.89 -14.55 -9.77
C SER A 39 -17.80 -13.35 -9.49
N ALA A 40 -17.66 -12.78 -8.29
CA ALA A 40 -18.43 -11.62 -7.86
C ALA A 40 -17.94 -10.28 -8.44
N CYS A 41 -16.84 -10.27 -9.21
CA CYS A 41 -16.32 -9.03 -9.80
C CYS A 41 -17.31 -8.43 -10.80
N LEU A 42 -17.42 -7.10 -10.75
CA LEU A 42 -18.28 -6.32 -11.63
C LEU A 42 -17.82 -6.48 -13.07
N GLN A 43 -18.78 -6.49 -13.99
CA GLN A 43 -18.54 -6.65 -15.43
C GLN A 43 -18.71 -5.32 -16.17
N GLU A 44 -18.25 -5.28 -17.40
CA GLU A 44 -18.50 -4.15 -18.30
C GLU A 44 -20.01 -4.01 -18.54
N PRO A 45 -20.59 -2.79 -18.41
CA PRO A 45 -22.00 -2.57 -18.67
C PRO A 45 -22.38 -2.96 -20.09
N GLY A 46 -23.37 -3.86 -20.24
CA GLY A 46 -23.86 -4.30 -21.53
C GLY A 46 -23.02 -5.38 -22.23
N SER A 47 -21.99 -5.94 -21.57
CA SER A 47 -21.23 -7.05 -22.13
C SER A 47 -21.99 -8.38 -22.09
N GLU A 48 -21.83 -9.19 -23.13
CA GLU A 48 -22.40 -10.54 -23.22
C GLU A 48 -21.83 -11.50 -22.15
N PRO A 49 -22.60 -12.49 -21.67
CA PRO A 49 -22.15 -13.44 -20.63
C PRO A 49 -20.91 -14.28 -21.00
N ALA A 50 -20.66 -14.49 -22.31
CA ALA A 50 -19.49 -15.22 -22.79
C ALA A 50 -18.19 -14.38 -22.77
N ALA A 51 -18.30 -13.06 -22.58
CA ALA A 51 -17.17 -12.14 -22.54
C ALA A 51 -16.97 -11.63 -21.11
N ARG A 52 -16.98 -12.50 -20.10
CA ARG A 52 -16.75 -12.08 -18.71
C ARG A 52 -15.27 -11.93 -18.42
N VAL A 53 -14.93 -10.91 -17.62
CA VAL A 53 -13.61 -10.79 -17.02
C VAL A 53 -13.76 -11.09 -15.54
N GLU A 54 -13.19 -12.21 -15.11
CA GLU A 54 -13.34 -12.69 -13.75
C GLU A 54 -12.40 -11.98 -12.78
N CYS A 55 -12.66 -12.11 -11.48
CA CYS A 55 -11.74 -11.64 -10.44
C CYS A 55 -10.35 -12.28 -10.63
N PHE A 56 -9.30 -11.47 -10.49
CA PHE A 56 -7.94 -11.97 -10.36
C PHE A 56 -7.76 -12.76 -9.05
N THR A 57 -6.85 -13.72 -9.03
CA THR A 57 -6.38 -14.39 -7.82
C THR A 57 -4.93 -14.03 -7.55
N ALA A 58 -4.58 -13.90 -6.27
CA ALA A 58 -3.24 -13.56 -5.80
C ALA A 58 -3.02 -14.12 -4.38
N GLY A 59 -1.84 -13.87 -3.82
CA GLY A 59 -1.54 -14.24 -2.43
C GLY A 59 -2.39 -13.53 -1.38
N ASP A 60 -3.09 -12.45 -1.75
CA ASP A 60 -4.07 -11.75 -0.92
C ASP A 60 -5.42 -11.70 -1.64
N SER A 61 -6.50 -12.02 -0.93
CA SER A 61 -7.86 -12.12 -1.49
C SER A 61 -8.46 -10.78 -1.88
N ARG A 62 -7.90 -9.67 -1.41
CA ARG A 62 -8.39 -8.32 -1.69
C ARG A 62 -7.80 -7.73 -2.96
N VAL A 63 -7.05 -8.49 -3.76
CA VAL A 63 -6.36 -7.99 -4.97
C VAL A 63 -7.25 -7.23 -5.95
N ASN A 64 -8.56 -7.54 -6.01
CA ASN A 64 -9.53 -6.86 -6.88
C ASN A 64 -10.23 -5.67 -6.22
N GLU A 65 -9.93 -5.34 -4.96
CA GLU A 65 -10.65 -4.29 -4.22
C GLU A 65 -10.66 -2.98 -5.00
N ILE A 66 -9.51 -2.50 -5.49
CA ILE A 66 -9.44 -1.35 -6.40
C ILE A 66 -8.39 -1.60 -7.49
N LEU A 67 -8.54 -0.94 -8.64
CA LEU A 67 -7.61 -1.13 -9.76
C LEU A 67 -6.12 -0.87 -9.41
N PRO A 68 -5.73 0.18 -8.67
CA PRO A 68 -4.34 0.38 -8.28
C PRO A 68 -3.73 -0.80 -7.51
N LEU A 69 -4.54 -1.49 -6.70
CA LEU A 69 -4.09 -2.66 -5.96
C LEU A 69 -3.82 -3.83 -6.91
N SER A 70 -4.75 -4.11 -7.84
CA SER A 70 -4.55 -5.14 -8.87
C SER A 70 -3.32 -4.85 -9.76
N VAL A 71 -3.09 -3.57 -10.10
CA VAL A 71 -1.93 -3.10 -10.85
C VAL A 71 -0.63 -3.39 -10.10
N LEU A 72 -0.52 -3.04 -8.82
CA LEU A 72 0.67 -3.32 -8.01
C LEU A 72 0.89 -4.82 -7.82
N HIS A 73 -0.16 -5.61 -7.58
CA HIS A 73 -0.04 -7.07 -7.51
C HIS A 73 0.49 -7.66 -8.82
N THR A 74 -0.02 -7.19 -9.96
CA THR A 74 0.43 -7.64 -11.29
C THR A 74 1.89 -7.27 -11.53
N LEU A 75 2.33 -6.06 -11.18
CA LEU A 75 3.74 -5.66 -11.24
C LEU A 75 4.64 -6.58 -10.44
N TRP A 76 4.22 -6.97 -9.23
CA TRP A 76 5.02 -7.85 -8.39
C TRP A 76 5.08 -9.29 -8.88
N VAL A 77 4.03 -9.78 -9.56
CA VAL A 77 4.10 -11.09 -10.24
C VAL A 77 5.08 -11.05 -11.39
N ARG A 78 5.00 -10.01 -12.25
CA ARG A 78 5.97 -9.79 -13.34
C ARG A 78 7.40 -9.69 -12.80
N GLU A 79 7.60 -8.95 -11.71
CA GLU A 79 8.93 -8.83 -11.10
C GLU A 79 9.42 -10.16 -10.53
N SER A 80 8.55 -10.98 -9.93
CA SER A 80 8.94 -12.28 -9.38
C SER A 80 9.38 -13.26 -10.49
N ASP A 81 8.66 -13.26 -11.62
CA ASP A 81 8.99 -14.10 -12.79
C ASP A 81 10.27 -13.63 -13.49
N ARG A 82 10.59 -12.34 -13.38
CA ARG A 82 11.83 -11.76 -13.91
C ARG A 82 13.03 -11.92 -12.96
N LYS A 83 12.80 -11.77 -11.65
CA LYS A 83 13.77 -11.80 -10.56
C LYS A 83 13.15 -12.43 -9.31
N ALA A 84 13.51 -13.68 -9.04
CA ALA A 84 12.94 -14.46 -7.93
C ALA A 84 13.22 -13.89 -6.52
N ASP A 85 14.16 -12.94 -6.37
CA ASP A 85 14.72 -12.55 -5.06
C ASP A 85 14.76 -11.02 -4.86
N SER A 86 13.61 -10.38 -4.99
CA SER A 86 13.47 -8.93 -4.85
C SER A 86 12.65 -8.53 -3.60
N PRO A 87 13.30 -8.21 -2.46
CA PRO A 87 12.59 -8.01 -1.20
C PRO A 87 11.80 -6.70 -1.18
N ARG A 88 10.46 -6.81 -1.20
CA ARG A 88 9.55 -5.65 -1.06
C ARG A 88 9.80 -4.86 0.24
N GLY A 89 10.29 -5.54 1.28
CA GLY A 89 10.60 -4.94 2.59
C GLY A 89 11.65 -3.83 2.53
N ILE A 90 12.55 -3.83 1.54
CA ILE A 90 13.53 -2.76 1.33
C ILE A 90 12.81 -1.46 1.00
N ILE A 91 11.93 -1.47 -0.01
CA ILE A 91 11.17 -0.29 -0.44
C ILE A 91 10.28 0.19 0.71
N THR A 92 9.63 -0.73 1.43
CA THR A 92 8.79 -0.37 2.58
C THR A 92 9.58 0.38 3.66
N MET A 93 10.66 -0.21 4.18
CA MET A 93 11.39 0.38 5.31
C MET A 93 12.26 1.58 4.93
N ARG A 94 12.86 1.57 3.74
CA ARG A 94 13.76 2.65 3.28
C ARG A 94 13.00 3.83 2.70
N ASP A 95 11.99 3.57 1.88
CA ASP A 95 11.39 4.62 1.04
C ASP A 95 10.03 5.08 1.56
N TYR A 96 9.19 4.17 2.04
CA TYR A 96 7.80 4.48 2.39
C TYR A 96 7.64 4.87 3.87
N VAL A 97 8.09 4.03 4.81
CA VAL A 97 7.88 4.23 6.26
C VAL A 97 8.38 5.61 6.74
N PRO A 98 9.61 6.07 6.41
CA PRO A 98 10.07 7.39 6.83
C PRO A 98 9.22 8.55 6.31
N LYS A 99 8.52 8.39 5.17
CA LYS A 99 7.67 9.44 4.58
C LYS A 99 6.31 9.55 5.26
N ILE A 100 5.81 8.44 5.82
CA ILE A 100 4.50 8.45 6.48
C ILE A 100 4.61 8.88 7.93
N MET A 101 5.68 8.51 8.64
CA MET A 101 5.86 8.86 10.06
C MET A 101 6.80 10.06 10.30
N GLY A 102 7.56 10.48 9.29
CA GLY A 102 8.59 11.52 9.42
C GLY A 102 9.95 10.94 9.80
N ARG A 103 11.04 11.63 9.42
CA ARG A 103 12.41 11.15 9.65
C ARG A 103 12.78 11.10 11.13
N GLU A 104 12.43 12.12 11.89
CA GLU A 104 12.73 12.18 13.34
C GLU A 104 12.11 11.00 14.09
N ALA A 105 10.82 10.73 13.87
CA ALA A 105 10.15 9.57 14.47
C ALA A 105 10.72 8.24 13.94
N PHE A 106 11.08 8.16 12.65
CA PHE A 106 11.70 6.95 12.11
C PHE A 106 13.02 6.63 12.82
N ASP A 107 13.87 7.64 13.01
CA ASP A 107 15.15 7.50 13.68
C ASP A 107 14.98 7.16 15.17
N GLU A 108 13.97 7.74 15.83
CA GLU A 108 13.63 7.45 17.23
C GLU A 108 13.13 6.01 17.43
N TYR A 109 12.13 5.58 16.65
CA TYR A 109 11.46 4.29 16.87
C TYR A 109 12.19 3.12 16.21
N LEU A 110 12.61 3.26 14.96
CA LEU A 110 13.31 2.20 14.24
C LEU A 110 14.83 2.36 14.36
N GLY A 111 15.36 3.53 14.03
CA GLY A 111 16.80 3.78 13.95
C GLY A 111 17.55 2.79 13.04
N PRO A 112 18.89 2.73 13.13
CA PRO A 112 19.68 1.73 12.43
C PRO A 112 19.28 0.29 12.79
N TYR A 113 19.46 -0.65 11.86
CA TYR A 113 19.18 -2.06 12.12
C TYR A 113 20.14 -2.63 13.17
N ALA A 114 19.60 -3.15 14.28
CA ALA A 114 20.38 -3.68 15.41
C ALA A 114 20.72 -5.17 15.27
N GLY A 115 20.21 -5.86 14.24
CA GLY A 115 20.32 -7.31 14.09
C GLY A 115 19.03 -8.06 14.40
N TYR A 116 19.00 -9.34 14.06
CA TYR A 116 17.89 -10.24 14.37
C TYR A 116 17.92 -10.59 15.86
N ASN A 117 16.74 -10.61 16.48
CA ASN A 117 16.54 -10.99 17.86
C ASN A 117 15.36 -11.97 17.95
N ASP A 118 15.65 -13.22 18.31
CA ASP A 118 14.67 -14.31 18.41
C ASP A 118 13.66 -14.14 19.57
N SER A 119 13.94 -13.23 20.51
CA SER A 119 13.06 -12.88 21.62
C SER A 119 12.05 -11.79 21.24
N VAL A 120 12.18 -11.16 20.07
CA VAL A 120 11.22 -10.18 19.55
C VAL A 120 10.05 -10.92 18.90
N ASN A 121 8.82 -10.51 19.24
CA ASN A 121 7.61 -11.04 18.60
C ASN A 121 7.31 -10.26 17.30
N PRO A 122 7.46 -10.87 16.11
CA PRO A 122 7.21 -10.20 14.83
C PRO A 122 5.71 -10.19 14.45
N SER A 123 4.82 -10.67 15.30
CA SER A 123 3.38 -10.69 15.02
C SER A 123 2.84 -9.26 14.83
N VAL A 124 1.91 -9.12 13.90
CA VAL A 124 1.19 -7.86 13.72
C VAL A 124 0.25 -7.65 14.90
N SER A 125 0.42 -6.54 15.60
CA SER A 125 -0.42 -6.14 16.72
C SER A 125 -1.83 -5.75 16.26
N ASN A 126 -2.82 -6.02 17.11
CA ASN A 126 -4.22 -5.72 16.80
C ASN A 126 -4.44 -4.23 16.50
N VAL A 127 -3.84 -3.32 17.29
CA VAL A 127 -3.97 -1.86 17.08
C VAL A 127 -3.35 -1.41 15.75
N PHE A 128 -2.25 -2.03 15.32
CA PHE A 128 -1.61 -1.67 14.05
C PHE A 128 -2.52 -2.02 12.87
N ALA A 129 -3.01 -3.27 12.81
CA ALA A 129 -3.85 -3.75 11.71
C ALA A 129 -5.24 -3.11 11.68
N THR A 130 -5.78 -2.79 12.86
CA THR A 130 -7.18 -2.35 13.01
C THR A 130 -7.31 -0.83 12.99
N ALA A 131 -6.29 -0.09 13.41
CA ALA A 131 -6.34 1.36 13.50
C ALA A 131 -5.14 2.05 12.84
N ALA A 132 -3.92 1.89 13.38
CA ALA A 132 -2.80 2.77 13.02
C ALA A 132 -2.47 2.73 11.52
N PHE A 133 -2.39 1.55 10.91
CA PHE A 133 -2.06 1.42 9.49
C PHE A 133 -3.25 1.74 8.54
N ARG A 134 -4.43 2.01 9.10
CA ARG A 134 -5.60 2.51 8.35
C ARG A 134 -5.60 4.04 8.22
N PHE A 135 -4.55 4.72 8.65
CA PHE A 135 -4.33 6.14 8.32
C PHE A 135 -4.32 6.36 6.80
N GLY A 136 -3.97 5.33 6.01
CA GLY A 136 -3.99 5.37 4.56
C GLY A 136 -5.34 5.75 3.96
N HIS A 137 -6.47 5.44 4.61
CA HIS A 137 -7.80 5.71 4.06
C HIS A 137 -8.07 7.21 3.84
N VAL A 138 -7.48 8.08 4.66
CA VAL A 138 -7.61 9.54 4.51
C VAL A 138 -6.62 10.14 3.50
N THR A 139 -5.79 9.29 2.88
CA THR A 139 -4.86 9.67 1.79
C THR A 139 -5.38 9.28 0.39
N ILE A 140 -6.52 8.59 0.34
CA ILE A 140 -7.12 8.11 -0.91
C ILE A 140 -7.81 9.25 -1.65
N SER A 141 -7.44 9.44 -2.92
CA SER A 141 -8.07 10.40 -3.82
C SER A 141 -9.48 9.94 -4.24
N PRO A 142 -10.45 10.87 -4.40
CA PRO A 142 -11.79 10.55 -4.92
C PRO A 142 -11.77 10.08 -6.39
N ARG A 143 -10.65 10.26 -7.09
CA ARG A 143 -10.51 9.89 -8.49
C ARG A 143 -9.24 9.10 -8.74
N LEU A 144 -9.38 8.02 -9.49
CA LEU A 144 -8.27 7.32 -10.11
C LEU A 144 -7.91 8.04 -11.41
N ARG A 145 -6.69 8.58 -11.46
CA ARG A 145 -6.19 9.28 -12.65
C ARG A 145 -5.62 8.26 -13.63
N ARG A 146 -5.99 8.39 -14.91
CA ARG A 146 -5.44 7.58 -16.01
C ARG A 146 -4.77 8.53 -17.00
N LEU A 147 -3.47 8.36 -17.19
CA LEU A 147 -2.65 9.31 -17.95
C LEU A 147 -2.00 8.65 -19.17
N ASN A 148 -1.81 9.42 -20.24
CA ASN A 148 -1.05 9.01 -21.41
C ASN A 148 0.46 9.16 -21.19
N GLU A 149 1.24 8.87 -22.22
CA GLU A 149 2.71 8.88 -22.23
C GLU A 149 3.31 10.25 -21.87
N SER A 150 2.58 11.35 -22.12
CA SER A 150 2.99 12.71 -21.75
C SER A 150 2.44 13.15 -20.39
N PHE A 151 1.98 12.22 -19.54
CA PHE A 151 1.39 12.47 -18.23
C PHE A 151 0.16 13.41 -18.25
N GLN A 152 -0.50 13.51 -19.40
CA GLN A 152 -1.77 14.22 -19.59
C GLN A 152 -2.95 13.25 -19.47
N GLU A 153 -4.17 13.77 -19.36
CA GLU A 153 -5.39 12.93 -19.34
C GLU A 153 -5.41 11.98 -20.54
N HIS A 154 -5.62 10.69 -20.30
CA HIS A 154 -5.63 9.70 -21.36
C HIS A 154 -6.85 9.89 -22.28
N GLN A 155 -6.61 10.01 -23.59
CA GLN A 155 -7.63 10.43 -24.57
C GLN A 155 -8.77 9.43 -24.72
N ARG A 156 -8.46 8.12 -24.64
CA ARG A 156 -9.44 7.02 -24.77
C ARG A 156 -10.01 6.52 -23.45
N PHE A 157 -9.27 6.68 -22.35
CA PHE A 157 -9.52 5.99 -21.08
C PHE A 157 -9.51 7.02 -19.96
N SER A 158 -10.61 7.77 -19.84
CA SER A 158 -10.72 8.90 -18.91
C SER A 158 -10.54 8.50 -17.44
N SER A 159 -10.12 9.43 -16.59
CA SER A 159 -10.04 9.22 -15.15
C SER A 159 -11.40 8.80 -14.58
N LEU A 160 -11.34 7.93 -13.57
CA LEU A 160 -12.53 7.33 -12.96
C LEU A 160 -12.79 7.93 -11.59
N SER A 161 -14.05 8.04 -11.20
CA SER A 161 -14.39 8.17 -9.78
C SER A 161 -14.01 6.88 -9.06
N LEU A 162 -13.57 6.98 -7.80
CA LEU A 162 -13.05 5.84 -7.06
C LEU A 162 -14.05 4.68 -6.99
N HIS A 163 -15.35 4.95 -6.80
CA HIS A 163 -16.36 3.89 -6.73
C HIS A 163 -16.45 3.02 -7.99
N GLN A 164 -16.04 3.54 -9.16
CA GLN A 164 -16.04 2.82 -10.42
C GLN A 164 -14.87 1.83 -10.56
N THR A 165 -13.90 1.93 -9.64
CA THR A 165 -12.69 1.10 -9.60
C THR A 165 -12.85 -0.13 -8.71
N PHE A 166 -13.90 -0.18 -7.88
CA PHE A 166 -14.12 -1.30 -6.98
C PHE A 166 -14.46 -2.58 -7.74
N PHE A 167 -13.70 -3.64 -7.52
CA PHE A 167 -13.96 -4.98 -8.06
C PHE A 167 -14.23 -5.03 -9.57
N SER A 168 -13.57 -4.18 -10.35
CA SER A 168 -13.80 -4.02 -11.79
C SER A 168 -12.57 -4.38 -12.65
N PRO A 169 -11.97 -5.59 -12.51
CA PRO A 169 -10.74 -5.99 -13.22
C PRO A 169 -10.87 -5.92 -14.75
N TRP A 170 -12.10 -5.98 -15.29
CA TRP A 170 -12.38 -5.77 -16.71
C TRP A 170 -11.80 -4.46 -17.26
N ARG A 171 -11.70 -3.42 -16.42
CA ARG A 171 -11.13 -2.13 -16.82
C ARG A 171 -9.64 -2.24 -17.11
N LEU A 172 -8.89 -3.09 -16.40
CA LEU A 172 -7.49 -3.34 -16.77
C LEU A 172 -7.42 -4.10 -18.09
N VAL A 173 -8.20 -5.17 -18.22
CA VAL A 173 -8.19 -6.03 -19.41
C VAL A 173 -8.62 -5.29 -20.69
N ARG A 174 -9.58 -4.35 -20.59
CA ARG A 174 -10.20 -3.71 -21.76
C ARG A 174 -9.89 -2.22 -21.92
N GLU A 175 -9.45 -1.54 -20.86
CA GLU A 175 -9.26 -0.08 -20.87
C GLU A 175 -7.79 0.34 -20.67
N GLY A 176 -6.88 -0.30 -21.42
CA GLY A 176 -5.49 0.16 -21.56
C GLY A 176 -4.49 -0.41 -20.57
N GLY A 177 -4.85 -1.45 -19.83
CA GLY A 177 -3.92 -2.18 -18.98
C GLY A 177 -3.37 -1.39 -17.80
N LEU A 178 -2.13 -1.68 -17.43
CA LEU A 178 -1.50 -1.12 -16.23
C LEU A 178 -1.01 0.31 -16.45
N ASP A 179 -0.49 0.60 -17.64
CA ASP A 179 0.33 1.78 -17.91
C ASP A 179 -0.37 3.11 -17.60
N PRO A 180 -1.63 3.36 -18.04
CA PRO A 180 -2.30 4.61 -17.73
C PRO A 180 -2.55 4.81 -16.24
N VAL A 181 -2.78 3.71 -15.51
CA VAL A 181 -2.96 3.73 -14.05
C VAL A 181 -1.63 4.02 -13.35
N LEU A 182 -0.54 3.38 -13.78
CA LEU A 182 0.80 3.61 -13.23
C LEU A 182 1.25 5.06 -13.43
N ARG A 183 1.08 5.63 -14.62
CA ARG A 183 1.36 7.05 -14.87
C ARG A 183 0.50 7.95 -13.98
N GLY A 184 -0.75 7.57 -13.75
CA GLY A 184 -1.64 8.24 -12.80
C GLY A 184 -1.14 8.23 -11.36
N LEU A 185 -0.64 7.09 -10.87
CA LEU A 185 -0.07 6.93 -9.53
C LEU A 185 1.23 7.74 -9.36
N LEU A 186 2.04 7.85 -10.41
CA LEU A 186 3.30 8.60 -10.40
C LEU A 186 3.09 10.12 -10.56
N GLY A 187 2.16 10.53 -11.42
CA GLY A 187 2.02 11.93 -11.85
C GLY A 187 0.98 12.74 -11.08
N ARG A 188 0.31 12.18 -10.07
CA ARG A 188 -0.80 12.86 -9.37
C ARG A 188 -0.68 12.72 -7.85
N PRO A 189 -0.98 13.78 -7.09
CA PRO A 189 -0.89 13.76 -5.63
C PRO A 189 -1.88 12.76 -5.02
N ALA A 190 -1.45 12.14 -3.93
CA ALA A 190 -2.37 11.57 -2.94
C ALA A 190 -3.23 12.68 -2.30
N ALA A 191 -4.37 12.32 -1.72
CA ALA A 191 -5.15 13.28 -0.95
C ALA A 191 -4.35 13.73 0.30
N LEU A 192 -4.38 15.02 0.59
CA LEU A 192 -3.84 15.56 1.83
C LEU A 192 -4.93 15.50 2.90
N GLN A 193 -4.55 15.02 4.09
CA GLN A 193 -5.42 15.06 5.25
C GLN A 193 -5.89 16.49 5.52
N ASN A 194 -7.19 16.71 5.44
CA ASN A 194 -7.85 17.96 5.81
C ASN A 194 -8.72 17.69 7.04
N GLN A 195 -8.50 18.45 8.11
CA GLN A 195 -9.26 18.32 9.36
C GLN A 195 -10.76 18.62 9.20
N GLU A 196 -11.16 19.39 8.17
CA GLU A 196 -12.56 19.63 7.83
C GLU A 196 -13.17 18.50 6.97
N HIS A 197 -12.33 17.80 6.20
CA HIS A 197 -12.73 16.77 5.25
C HIS A 197 -11.75 15.59 5.33
N LEU A 198 -11.83 14.84 6.44
CA LEU A 198 -10.87 13.75 6.73
C LEU A 198 -10.86 12.68 5.64
N MET A 199 -12.03 12.32 5.12
CA MET A 199 -12.18 11.24 4.14
C MET A 199 -13.14 11.67 3.02
N THR A 200 -12.86 11.21 1.80
CA THR A 200 -13.72 11.46 0.64
C THR A 200 -15.08 10.77 0.76
N GLU A 201 -16.14 11.41 0.24
CA GLU A 201 -17.47 10.80 0.10
C GLU A 201 -17.47 9.50 -0.71
N GLU A 202 -16.48 9.29 -1.59
CA GLU A 202 -16.35 8.04 -2.34
C GLU A 202 -16.09 6.82 -1.44
N LEU A 203 -15.60 7.04 -0.21
CA LEU A 203 -15.37 6.00 0.79
C LEU A 203 -16.38 6.03 1.95
N LYS A 204 -17.06 7.15 2.18
CA LYS A 204 -18.07 7.27 3.24
C LYS A 204 -19.48 6.92 2.76
N GLU A 205 -19.82 7.26 1.52
CA GLU A 205 -21.19 7.14 1.00
C GLU A 205 -21.29 6.10 -0.13
N ARG A 206 -20.15 5.76 -0.74
CA ARG A 206 -20.07 4.95 -1.97
C ARG A 206 -19.09 3.79 -1.89
N LEU A 207 -18.69 3.38 -0.67
CA LEU A 207 -17.85 2.19 -0.53
C LEU A 207 -18.63 0.98 -1.02
N LEU A 208 -18.06 0.25 -1.98
CA LEU A 208 -18.64 -1.00 -2.46
C LEU A 208 -17.96 -2.16 -1.73
N VAL A 209 -18.76 -3.13 -1.31
CA VAL A 209 -18.27 -4.41 -0.76
C VAL A 209 -18.97 -5.54 -1.52
N LEU A 210 -18.18 -6.51 -2.00
CA LEU A 210 -18.75 -7.65 -2.72
C LEU A 210 -19.77 -8.39 -1.87
N ASN A 211 -20.86 -8.82 -2.52
CA ASN A 211 -21.98 -9.55 -1.93
C ASN A 211 -22.79 -8.76 -0.88
N ILE A 212 -22.61 -7.44 -0.80
CA ILE A 212 -23.48 -6.54 -0.04
C ILE A 212 -24.17 -5.62 -1.05
N PRO A 213 -25.52 -5.62 -1.11
CA PRO A 213 -26.24 -4.85 -2.12
C PRO A 213 -26.21 -3.34 -1.86
N GLU A 214 -25.99 -2.91 -0.61
CA GLU A 214 -25.87 -1.51 -0.22
C GLU A 214 -24.43 -1.00 -0.26
N THR A 215 -24.26 0.32 -0.43
CA THR A 215 -22.99 0.98 -0.16
C THR A 215 -22.77 1.13 1.34
N LEU A 216 -21.50 1.16 1.75
CA LEU A 216 -21.11 1.29 3.15
C LEU A 216 -20.28 2.56 3.39
N ASP A 217 -20.04 2.85 4.68
CA ASP A 217 -19.14 3.90 5.14
C ASP A 217 -17.86 3.29 5.73
N LEU A 218 -16.72 3.50 5.06
CA LEU A 218 -15.43 2.99 5.50
C LEU A 218 -14.95 3.59 6.83
N ALA A 219 -15.27 4.86 7.09
CA ALA A 219 -14.95 5.51 8.35
C ALA A 219 -15.78 4.91 9.49
N ALA A 220 -17.09 4.74 9.29
CA ALA A 220 -17.95 4.08 10.28
C ALA A 220 -17.52 2.62 10.52
N LEU A 221 -17.15 1.88 9.46
CA LEU A 221 -16.61 0.53 9.57
C LEU A 221 -15.29 0.49 10.35
N ASN A 222 -14.40 1.46 10.18
CA ASN A 222 -13.17 1.54 10.95
C ASN A 222 -13.44 1.77 12.44
N LEU A 223 -14.33 2.70 12.78
CA LEU A 223 -14.74 2.94 14.17
C LEU A 223 -15.36 1.68 14.79
N GLN A 224 -16.31 1.07 14.08
CA GLN A 224 -16.98 -0.14 14.54
C GLN A 224 -16.03 -1.32 14.65
N ARG A 225 -15.06 -1.45 13.75
CA ARG A 225 -14.03 -2.51 13.81
C ARG A 225 -13.09 -2.33 14.99
N GLY A 226 -12.74 -1.09 15.34
CA GLY A 226 -11.97 -0.81 16.55
C GLY A 226 -12.68 -1.33 17.81
N ARG A 227 -14.00 -1.13 17.90
CA ARG A 227 -14.84 -1.59 19.01
C ARG A 227 -15.01 -3.11 19.02
N ASP A 228 -15.28 -3.70 17.85
CA ASP A 228 -15.34 -5.16 17.63
C ASP A 228 -14.06 -5.85 18.12
N HIS A 229 -12.91 -5.25 17.84
CA HIS A 229 -11.60 -5.75 18.25
C HIS A 229 -11.22 -5.41 19.69
N GLY A 230 -12.09 -4.74 20.45
CA GLY A 230 -11.85 -4.35 21.84
C GLY A 230 -10.63 -3.45 22.02
N LEU A 231 -10.35 -2.57 21.05
CA LEU A 231 -9.21 -1.65 21.18
C LEU A 231 -9.45 -0.66 22.34
N PRO A 232 -8.45 -0.46 23.22
CA PRO A 232 -8.49 0.63 24.20
C PRO A 232 -8.67 1.99 23.54
N GLY A 233 -9.19 2.94 24.31
CA GLY A 233 -9.41 4.31 23.86
C GLY A 233 -8.12 5.08 23.59
N TYR A 234 -8.27 6.23 22.94
CA TYR A 234 -7.17 7.10 22.50
C TYR A 234 -6.10 7.38 23.58
N ASN A 235 -6.51 7.76 24.78
CA ASN A 235 -5.57 8.11 25.85
C ASN A 235 -4.76 6.92 26.39
N ASP A 236 -5.28 5.70 26.32
CA ASP A 236 -4.52 4.52 26.76
C ASP A 236 -3.37 4.23 25.78
N TRP A 237 -3.62 4.46 24.48
CA TRP A 237 -2.57 4.37 23.47
C TRP A 237 -1.58 5.53 23.52
N ARG A 238 -2.02 6.74 23.89
CA ARG A 238 -1.08 7.84 24.20
C ARG A 238 -0.16 7.48 25.35
N ALA A 239 -0.71 6.99 26.46
CA ALA A 239 0.07 6.55 27.61
C ALA A 239 1.02 5.40 27.26
N PHE A 240 0.58 4.42 26.45
CA PHE A 240 1.45 3.35 25.93
C PHE A 240 2.65 3.88 25.13
N CYS A 241 2.46 4.97 24.39
CA CYS A 241 3.51 5.65 23.64
C CYS A 241 4.35 6.62 24.48
N GLY A 242 4.09 6.73 25.79
CA GLY A 242 4.80 7.65 26.69
C GLY A 242 4.36 9.10 26.56
N PHE A 243 3.23 9.37 25.90
CA PHE A 243 2.66 10.70 25.80
C PHE A 243 1.67 10.97 26.94
N ASP A 244 1.54 12.25 27.30
CA ASP A 244 0.52 12.69 28.26
C ASP A 244 -0.89 12.40 27.73
N ARG A 245 -1.78 12.02 28.64
CA ARG A 245 -3.21 11.85 28.38
C ARG A 245 -3.85 13.23 28.22
N ALA A 246 -4.81 13.36 27.30
CA ALA A 246 -5.64 14.55 27.21
C ALA A 246 -6.81 14.41 28.19
N GLU A 247 -6.83 15.18 29.27
CA GLU A 247 -7.88 15.09 30.30
C GLU A 247 -8.96 16.15 30.08
N THR A 248 -8.61 17.26 29.45
CA THR A 248 -9.51 18.39 29.20
C THR A 248 -9.73 18.65 27.71
N ARG A 249 -10.78 19.43 27.40
CA ARG A 249 -11.01 19.95 26.04
C ARG A 249 -9.81 20.78 25.57
N SER A 250 -9.20 21.57 26.44
CA SER A 250 -8.03 22.39 26.11
C SER A 250 -6.83 21.55 25.70
N ASP A 251 -6.58 20.43 26.37
CA ASP A 251 -5.49 19.51 26.02
C ASP A 251 -5.71 18.95 24.60
N LEU A 252 -6.94 18.52 24.29
CA LEU A 252 -7.29 18.06 22.95
C LEU A 252 -7.13 19.16 21.90
N VAL A 253 -7.48 20.42 22.21
CA VAL A 253 -7.30 21.55 21.28
C VAL A 253 -5.83 21.76 20.96
N GLU A 254 -4.93 21.57 21.92
CA GLU A 254 -3.49 21.64 21.68
C GLU A 254 -3.00 20.51 20.77
N LEU A 255 -3.49 19.28 20.95
CA LEU A 255 -3.10 18.13 20.13
C LEU A 255 -3.63 18.21 18.69
N VAL A 256 -4.88 18.65 18.54
CA VAL A 256 -5.58 18.71 17.25
C VAL A 256 -5.32 20.02 16.51
N GLY A 257 -5.15 21.14 17.22
CA GLY A 257 -4.98 22.47 16.64
C GLY A 257 -6.28 23.12 16.15
N SER A 258 -7.45 22.56 16.50
CA SER A 258 -8.76 23.09 16.10
C SER A 258 -9.80 22.97 17.21
N GLY A 259 -10.19 24.11 17.79
CA GLY A 259 -11.27 24.18 18.78
C GLY A 259 -12.60 23.68 18.24
N VAL A 260 -12.97 24.09 17.03
CA VAL A 260 -14.24 23.71 16.39
C VAL A 260 -14.35 22.20 16.19
N LEU A 261 -13.25 21.54 15.81
CA LEU A 261 -13.24 20.10 15.62
C LEU A 261 -13.33 19.36 16.96
N VAL A 262 -12.58 19.81 17.96
CA VAL A 262 -12.62 19.23 19.32
C VAL A 262 -14.00 19.35 19.93
N GLU A 263 -14.69 20.49 19.77
CA GLU A 263 -16.08 20.63 20.24
C GLU A 263 -16.98 19.56 19.63
N LYS A 264 -16.96 19.36 18.30
CA LYS A 264 -17.74 18.33 17.62
C LYS A 264 -17.42 16.91 18.11
N ILE A 265 -16.15 16.60 18.31
CA ILE A 265 -15.72 15.28 18.80
C ILE A 265 -16.23 15.06 20.22
N MET A 266 -16.08 16.07 21.07
CA MET A 266 -16.45 15.98 22.48
C MET A 266 -17.96 15.95 22.69
N ASP A 267 -18.75 16.54 21.78
CA ASP A 267 -20.20 16.41 21.77
C ASP A 267 -20.65 14.98 21.47
N VAL A 268 -19.86 14.21 20.71
CA VAL A 268 -20.14 12.79 20.39
C VAL A 268 -19.60 11.84 21.46
N TYR A 269 -18.34 12.04 21.89
CA TYR A 269 -17.64 11.10 22.74
C TYR A 269 -17.79 11.37 24.24
N GLY A 270 -18.15 12.59 24.63
CA GLY A 270 -18.31 13.05 26.02
C GLY A 270 -17.01 13.18 26.82
N HIS A 271 -16.05 12.28 26.61
CA HIS A 271 -14.76 12.24 27.32
C HIS A 271 -13.62 11.82 26.38
N PRO A 272 -12.39 12.40 26.46
CA PRO A 272 -11.29 12.04 25.56
C PRO A 272 -10.88 10.55 25.61
N ASN A 273 -11.01 9.91 26.78
CA ASN A 273 -10.79 8.46 26.96
C ASN A 273 -11.68 7.59 26.05
N ASN A 274 -12.84 8.07 25.61
CA ASN A 274 -13.76 7.29 24.80
C ASN A 274 -13.46 7.38 23.31
N ILE A 275 -12.57 8.28 22.89
CA ILE A 275 -12.25 8.48 21.47
C ILE A 275 -11.64 7.19 20.90
N ASP A 276 -12.25 6.66 19.84
CA ASP A 276 -11.73 5.48 19.14
C ASP A 276 -10.31 5.79 18.61
N VAL A 277 -9.34 4.92 18.87
CA VAL A 277 -7.92 5.17 18.55
C VAL A 277 -7.66 5.49 17.08
N TRP A 278 -8.46 4.93 16.16
CA TRP A 278 -8.34 5.25 14.73
C TRP A 278 -8.62 6.74 14.46
N LEU A 279 -9.71 7.28 15.04
CA LEU A 279 -10.04 8.69 14.89
C LEU A 279 -9.06 9.56 15.68
N GLY A 280 -8.76 9.20 16.94
CA GLY A 280 -7.84 9.96 17.78
C GLY A 280 -6.46 10.17 17.14
N GLY A 281 -5.87 9.11 16.56
CA GLY A 281 -4.57 9.22 15.89
C GLY A 281 -4.60 9.98 14.56
N LEU A 282 -5.75 10.06 13.88
CA LEU A 282 -5.92 10.87 12.67
C LEU A 282 -6.07 12.38 12.96
N LEU A 283 -6.54 12.72 14.14
CA LEU A 283 -6.82 14.10 14.53
C LEU A 283 -5.59 14.86 15.00
N GLU A 284 -4.57 14.14 15.48
CA GLU A 284 -3.31 14.74 15.88
C GLU A 284 -2.63 15.45 14.71
N ARG A 285 -2.08 16.64 14.97
CA ARG A 285 -1.33 17.37 13.95
C ARG A 285 -0.18 16.51 13.40
N PRO A 286 -0.03 16.40 12.08
CA PRO A 286 1.07 15.64 11.50
C PRO A 286 2.43 16.17 11.94
N VAL A 287 3.38 15.26 12.17
CA VAL A 287 4.78 15.60 12.39
C VAL A 287 5.37 16.23 11.11
N SER A 288 6.36 17.11 11.25
CA SER A 288 7.00 17.76 10.10
C SER A 288 7.50 16.73 9.06
N GLY A 289 7.11 16.91 7.80
CA GLY A 289 7.47 16.00 6.71
C GLY A 289 6.79 14.62 6.73
N ALA A 290 5.84 14.38 7.64
CA ALA A 290 5.11 13.13 7.79
C ALA A 290 3.71 13.18 7.14
N ARG A 291 2.95 12.08 7.30
CA ARG A 291 1.52 11.94 7.00
C ARG A 291 0.70 11.49 8.22
N THR A 292 1.34 11.35 9.38
CA THR A 292 0.72 10.92 10.63
C THR A 292 1.12 11.83 11.78
N GLY A 293 0.25 11.95 12.78
CA GLY A 293 0.59 12.57 14.07
C GLY A 293 1.46 11.66 14.95
N PRO A 294 1.93 12.17 16.11
CA PRO A 294 2.83 11.48 17.03
C PRO A 294 2.37 10.08 17.45
N LEU A 295 1.08 9.88 17.76
CA LEU A 295 0.55 8.59 18.21
C LEU A 295 0.71 7.52 17.13
N PHE A 296 0.29 7.81 15.91
CA PHE A 296 0.44 6.87 14.80
C PHE A 296 1.90 6.67 14.40
N ALA A 297 2.74 7.70 14.49
CA ALA A 297 4.18 7.55 14.30
C ALA A 297 4.78 6.54 15.30
N CYS A 298 4.43 6.65 16.60
CA CYS A 298 4.83 5.68 17.62
C CYS A 298 4.33 4.25 17.32
N LEU A 299 3.03 4.07 17.07
CA LEU A 299 2.43 2.75 16.87
C LEU A 299 2.96 2.06 15.61
N ILE A 300 3.07 2.79 14.50
CA ILE A 300 3.66 2.30 13.25
C ILE A 300 5.15 2.01 13.47
N GLY A 301 5.88 2.93 14.10
CA GLY A 301 7.31 2.78 14.35
C GLY A 301 7.65 1.54 15.16
N LYS A 302 6.96 1.33 16.29
CA LYS A 302 7.12 0.14 17.13
C LYS A 302 6.80 -1.14 16.37
N GLN A 303 5.71 -1.18 15.59
CA GLN A 303 5.37 -2.37 14.79
C GLN A 303 6.42 -2.66 13.70
N MET A 304 6.85 -1.63 12.97
CA MET A 304 7.84 -1.80 11.90
C MET A 304 9.19 -2.27 12.46
N LYS A 305 9.57 -1.79 13.65
CA LYS A 305 10.75 -2.28 14.35
C LYS A 305 10.66 -3.77 14.67
N THR A 306 9.55 -4.24 15.23
CA THR A 306 9.40 -5.66 15.60
C THR A 306 9.33 -6.57 14.37
N LEU A 307 8.73 -6.10 13.26
CA LEU A 307 8.77 -6.79 11.98
C LEU A 307 10.20 -6.92 11.44
N ARG A 308 11.04 -5.88 11.58
CA ARG A 308 12.43 -5.87 11.11
C ARG A 308 13.36 -6.73 11.98
N GLU A 309 13.26 -6.60 13.30
CA GLU A 309 14.18 -7.23 14.24
C GLU A 309 13.77 -8.67 14.61
N GLY A 310 12.48 -9.00 14.52
CA GLY A 310 11.99 -10.37 14.71
C GLY A 310 12.00 -11.25 13.46
N ASP A 311 12.43 -10.72 12.30
CA ASP A 311 12.52 -11.48 11.05
C ASP A 311 13.93 -12.04 10.84
N ARG A 312 14.06 -13.37 10.97
CA ARG A 312 15.30 -14.10 10.72
C ARG A 312 15.76 -14.00 9.26
N PHE A 313 14.85 -13.70 8.33
CA PHE A 313 15.11 -13.54 6.91
C PHE A 313 15.19 -12.07 6.49
N TRP A 314 15.32 -11.14 7.44
CA TRP A 314 15.55 -9.73 7.12
C TRP A 314 16.79 -9.58 6.24
N TRP A 315 16.69 -8.81 5.15
CA TRP A 315 17.71 -8.78 4.08
C TRP A 315 19.10 -8.29 4.54
N GLU A 316 19.19 -7.54 5.65
CA GLU A 316 20.46 -7.10 6.23
C GLU A 316 21.06 -8.13 7.21
N HIS A 317 20.29 -9.16 7.61
CA HIS A 317 20.75 -10.17 8.55
C HIS A 317 21.92 -10.99 7.94
N PRO A 318 23.05 -11.14 8.66
CA PRO A 318 24.17 -11.93 8.17
C PRO A 318 23.75 -13.36 7.83
N GLY A 319 24.19 -13.84 6.66
CA GLY A 319 23.86 -15.18 6.18
C GLY A 319 22.60 -15.27 5.31
N VAL A 320 21.74 -14.24 5.29
CA VAL A 320 20.60 -14.18 4.35
C VAL A 320 21.12 -13.85 2.95
N PHE A 321 21.93 -12.80 2.85
CA PHE A 321 22.61 -12.39 1.61
C PHE A 321 24.12 -12.25 1.84
N SER A 322 24.92 -12.47 0.79
CA SER A 322 26.34 -12.11 0.78
C SER A 322 26.53 -10.58 0.79
N PRO A 323 27.71 -10.07 1.18
CA PRO A 323 27.99 -8.63 1.10
C PRO A 323 27.81 -8.04 -0.30
N LYS A 324 28.18 -8.79 -1.35
CA LYS A 324 28.01 -8.38 -2.76
C LYS A 324 26.52 -8.27 -3.11
N GLN A 325 25.71 -9.28 -2.76
CA GLN A 325 24.26 -9.25 -2.97
C GLN A 325 23.60 -8.09 -2.22
N ARG A 326 23.99 -7.79 -0.97
CA ARG A 326 23.45 -6.65 -0.22
C ARG A 326 23.77 -5.30 -0.88
N GLN A 327 24.95 -5.15 -1.48
CA GLN A 327 25.28 -3.93 -2.23
C GLN A 327 24.33 -3.74 -3.43
N GLU A 328 24.07 -4.83 -4.15
CA GLU A 328 23.14 -4.81 -5.29
C GLU A 328 21.69 -4.53 -4.85
N LEU A 329 21.24 -5.12 -3.74
CA LEU A 329 19.91 -4.89 -3.16
C LEU A 329 19.66 -3.41 -2.79
N GLN A 330 20.70 -2.65 -2.43
CA GLN A 330 20.55 -1.21 -2.14
C GLN A 330 20.13 -0.39 -3.36
N THR A 331 20.35 -0.89 -4.59
CA THR A 331 19.90 -0.22 -5.82
C THR A 331 18.42 -0.47 -6.14
N HIS A 332 17.79 -1.43 -5.47
CA HIS A 332 16.39 -1.79 -5.71
C HIS A 332 15.45 -0.62 -5.42
N SER A 333 14.53 -0.30 -6.33
CA SER A 333 13.57 0.80 -6.19
C SER A 333 12.25 0.48 -6.89
N LEU A 334 11.14 1.04 -6.39
CA LEU A 334 9.83 0.87 -7.03
C LEU A 334 9.81 1.46 -8.45
N SER A 335 10.54 2.54 -8.70
CA SER A 335 10.67 3.11 -10.06
C SER A 335 11.34 2.14 -11.02
N ARG A 336 12.39 1.42 -10.59
CA ARG A 336 13.01 0.36 -11.39
C ARG A 336 12.05 -0.81 -11.65
N VAL A 337 11.28 -1.21 -10.64
CA VAL A 337 10.25 -2.26 -10.80
C VAL A 337 9.20 -1.86 -11.83
N ILE A 338 8.74 -0.60 -11.81
CA ILE A 338 7.80 -0.08 -12.81
C ILE A 338 8.43 -0.12 -14.21
N CYS A 339 9.65 0.39 -14.36
CA CYS A 339 10.36 0.39 -15.64
C CYS A 339 10.60 -1.01 -16.23
N ASP A 340 10.90 -1.99 -15.38
CA ASP A 340 11.18 -3.37 -15.83
C ASP A 340 9.93 -4.16 -16.21
N ASN A 341 8.76 -3.79 -15.69
CA ASN A 341 7.56 -4.65 -15.72
C ASN A 341 6.32 -3.97 -16.34
N SER A 342 6.49 -2.81 -16.97
CA SER A 342 5.41 -2.06 -17.64
C SER A 342 5.88 -1.49 -18.98
N GLY A 343 5.04 -0.74 -19.68
CA GLY A 343 5.44 0.09 -20.83
C GLY A 343 5.71 1.55 -20.47
N VAL A 344 5.75 1.90 -19.17
CA VAL A 344 6.13 3.24 -18.72
C VAL A 344 7.64 3.45 -18.92
N THR A 345 8.00 4.49 -19.68
CA THR A 345 9.38 4.79 -20.08
C THR A 345 10.05 5.90 -19.26
N GLU A 346 9.27 6.67 -18.52
CA GLU A 346 9.74 7.79 -17.70
C GLU A 346 9.11 7.72 -16.30
N VAL A 347 9.92 7.85 -15.28
CA VAL A 347 9.52 7.70 -13.87
C VAL A 347 10.28 8.71 -13.00
N PRO A 348 9.74 9.14 -11.85
CA PRO A 348 10.51 9.87 -10.86
C PRO A 348 11.51 8.91 -10.18
N LEU A 349 12.63 9.43 -9.68
CA LEU A 349 13.58 8.61 -8.90
C LEU A 349 12.99 8.16 -7.55
N ASP A 350 12.17 8.99 -6.92
CA ASP A 350 11.42 8.68 -5.70
C ASP A 350 9.91 8.69 -6.00
N PRO A 351 9.28 7.51 -6.23
CA PRO A 351 7.88 7.43 -6.65
C PRO A 351 6.88 7.72 -5.52
N PHE A 352 7.35 7.99 -4.30
CA PHE A 352 6.52 8.38 -3.17
C PHE A 352 6.48 9.90 -2.95
N ARG A 353 7.21 10.67 -3.78
CA ARG A 353 7.15 12.14 -3.79
C ARG A 353 6.58 12.60 -5.11
N LEU A 354 5.61 13.53 -5.05
CA LEU A 354 5.09 14.14 -6.25
C LEU A 354 6.17 15.04 -6.87
N GLY A 355 6.56 14.70 -8.09
CA GLY A 355 7.37 15.55 -8.96
C GLY A 355 6.53 16.23 -10.04
N SER A 356 7.10 17.26 -10.65
CA SER A 356 6.60 17.93 -11.85
C SER A 356 7.10 17.20 -13.09
N TYR A 357 6.20 16.79 -13.97
CA TYR A 357 6.57 16.29 -15.29
C TYR A 357 6.69 17.46 -16.28
N PRO A 358 7.76 17.52 -17.11
CA PRO A 358 8.81 16.50 -17.26
C PRO A 358 10.03 16.65 -16.34
N GLU A 359 10.16 17.74 -15.57
CA GLU A 359 11.42 18.14 -14.91
C GLU A 359 11.96 17.13 -13.89
N ASP A 360 11.07 16.51 -13.11
CA ASP A 360 11.42 15.56 -12.03
C ASP A 360 11.38 14.09 -12.49
N PHE A 361 11.17 13.84 -13.78
CA PHE A 361 11.07 12.50 -14.36
C PHE A 361 12.33 12.18 -15.16
N VAL A 362 12.77 10.92 -15.08
CA VAL A 362 13.92 10.42 -15.82
C VAL A 362 13.52 9.23 -16.68
N PHE A 363 14.18 9.09 -17.83
CA PHE A 363 14.05 7.89 -18.65
C PHE A 363 14.48 6.65 -17.87
N CYS A 364 13.77 5.55 -18.06
CA CYS A 364 14.03 4.27 -17.41
C CYS A 364 15.47 3.75 -17.62
N GLY A 365 16.16 4.13 -18.69
CA GLY A 365 17.57 3.79 -18.90
C GLY A 365 18.52 4.43 -17.87
N ASN A 366 18.10 5.50 -17.21
CA ASN A 366 18.88 6.22 -16.19
C ASN A 366 18.51 5.82 -14.75
N VAL A 367 17.54 4.90 -14.57
CA VAL A 367 17.17 4.38 -13.26
C VAL A 367 18.06 3.20 -12.92
N PRO A 368 18.83 3.24 -11.81
CA PRO A 368 19.74 2.15 -11.42
C PRO A 368 19.06 0.78 -11.42
N SER A 369 19.75 -0.22 -11.97
CA SER A 369 19.33 -1.62 -11.92
C SER A 369 20.31 -2.45 -11.11
N MET A 370 19.77 -3.40 -10.37
CA MET A 370 20.52 -4.42 -9.64
C MET A 370 21.24 -5.38 -10.60
N ASP A 371 22.53 -5.63 -10.36
CA ASP A 371 23.33 -6.64 -11.07
C ASP A 371 23.15 -8.03 -10.44
N LEU A 372 22.61 -8.96 -11.21
CA LEU A 372 22.36 -10.34 -10.76
C LEU A 372 23.59 -11.24 -10.85
N GLU A 373 24.73 -10.79 -11.39
CA GLU A 373 26.00 -11.54 -11.29
C GLU A 373 26.46 -11.72 -9.84
N ALA A 374 25.85 -11.02 -8.87
CA ALA A 374 26.05 -11.29 -7.45
C ALA A 374 25.37 -12.59 -6.95
N TRP A 375 24.38 -13.13 -7.68
CA TRP A 375 23.70 -14.41 -7.37
C TRP A 375 24.21 -15.57 -8.22
N ARG A 376 25.19 -15.34 -9.10
CA ARG A 376 25.78 -16.41 -9.89
C ARG A 376 26.53 -17.37 -8.97
N ASP A 377 26.08 -18.62 -8.93
CA ASP A 377 26.82 -19.68 -8.26
C ASP A 377 28.21 -19.80 -8.88
N GLY A 378 29.23 -19.87 -8.02
CA GLY A 378 30.57 -20.20 -8.47
C GLY A 378 30.51 -21.56 -9.15
N THR A 379 30.82 -21.61 -10.45
CA THR A 379 31.00 -22.87 -11.18
C THR A 379 31.89 -23.78 -10.33
N TYR A 380 31.37 -24.97 -9.98
CA TYR A 380 32.19 -26.07 -9.50
C TYR A 380 33.41 -26.16 -10.41
N MET A 381 34.60 -25.85 -9.87
CA MET A 381 35.83 -26.29 -10.50
C MET A 381 35.86 -27.80 -10.35
N THR A 382 35.52 -28.48 -11.46
CA THR A 382 35.71 -29.91 -11.77
C THR A 382 35.08 -30.95 -10.86
#